data_AF-A0A433SBB2-F1
#
_entry.id   AF-A0A433SBB2-F1
#
_cell.length_a   1.000
_cell.length_b   1.000
_cell.length_c   1.000
_cell.angle_alpha   90.00
_cell.angle_beta   90.00
_cell.angle_gamma   90.00
#
_symmetry.space_group_name_H-M   'P 1'
#
loop_
_entity.id
_entity.type
_entity.pdbx_description
1 polymer ?
#
loop_
_entity_poly.entity_id
_entity_poly.type
_entity_poly.pdbx_seq_one_letter_code
_entity_poly.pdbx_strand_id
1 'polypeptide(L)'
;MKLQHLAATLAGLWAGVMIGVGYVSAPVIFRMLPDQRKFAGTIAGDTFAITAYISLALGAIILLLVRRVNKRAGFNTPNAPMLWVLAALALAIVGQFVVFPMVAHARDVGPGALPFGALHGISTTIYMLEIACVLALNWSLYKPVQKPQGIESAIKPEPEEDEAQD
;
A
#
# COMPACT_ATOMS: atom_id res chain seq x y z
N MET A 1 -7.39 -18.75 0.19
CA MET A 1 -8.67 -18.48 -0.50
C MET A 1 -9.46 -17.34 0.16
N LYS A 2 -10.45 -17.55 1.05
CA LYS A 2 -11.35 -16.46 1.53
C LYS A 2 -10.64 -15.21 2.11
N LEU A 3 -9.65 -15.40 3.00
CA LEU A 3 -8.91 -14.28 3.63
C LEU A 3 -8.07 -13.48 2.63
N GLN A 4 -7.55 -14.12 1.59
CA GLN A 4 -6.76 -13.44 0.56
C GLN A 4 -7.65 -12.57 -0.33
N HIS A 5 -8.81 -13.09 -0.73
CA HIS A 5 -9.78 -12.30 -1.49
C HIS A 5 -10.27 -11.10 -0.68
N LEU A 6 -10.54 -11.28 0.62
CA LEU A 6 -10.89 -10.16 1.49
C LEU A 6 -9.76 -9.11 1.55
N ALA A 7 -8.51 -9.54 1.72
CA ALA A 7 -7.37 -8.63 1.72
C ALA A 7 -7.21 -7.90 0.38
N ALA A 8 -7.41 -8.56 -0.75
CA ALA A 8 -7.37 -7.96 -2.08
C ALA A 8 -8.48 -6.92 -2.26
N THR A 9 -9.72 -7.25 -1.90
CA THR A 9 -10.84 -6.30 -1.97
C THR A 9 -10.58 -5.05 -1.12
N LEU A 10 -10.04 -5.21 0.10
CA LEU A 10 -9.67 -4.09 0.95
C LEU A 10 -8.52 -3.26 0.36
N ALA A 11 -7.51 -3.90 -0.24
CA ALA A 11 -6.42 -3.20 -0.92
C ALA A 11 -6.91 -2.40 -2.13
N GLY A 12 -7.83 -2.96 -2.92
CA GLY A 12 -8.49 -2.26 -4.02
C GLY A 12 -9.31 -1.05 -3.56
N LEU A 13 -10.09 -1.20 -2.48
CA LEU A 13 -10.83 -0.08 -1.88
C LEU A 13 -9.87 1.00 -1.37
N TRP A 14 -8.79 0.61 -0.71
CA TRP A 14 -7.76 1.53 -0.21
C TRP A 14 -7.15 2.34 -1.36
N ALA A 15 -6.67 1.69 -2.43
CA ALA A 15 -6.14 2.37 -3.60
C ALA A 15 -7.17 3.31 -4.24
N GLY A 16 -8.44 2.87 -4.33
CA GLY A 16 -9.53 3.68 -4.87
C GLY A 16 -9.77 4.97 -4.10
N VAL A 17 -9.82 4.90 -2.76
CA VAL A 17 -9.94 6.09 -1.90
C VAL A 17 -8.76 7.02 -2.11
N MET A 18 -7.53 6.50 -2.14
CA MET A 18 -6.34 7.34 -2.32
C MET A 18 -6.33 8.05 -3.67
N ILE A 19 -6.63 7.33 -4.75
CA ILE A 19 -6.68 7.90 -6.10
C ILE A 19 -7.79 8.95 -6.18
N GLY A 20 -8.98 8.64 -5.64
CA GLY A 20 -10.10 9.56 -5.59
C GLY A 20 -9.77 10.86 -4.86
N VAL A 21 -9.07 10.78 -3.72
CA VAL A 21 -8.68 11.98 -2.97
C VAL A 21 -7.59 12.78 -3.69
N GLY A 22 -6.51 12.13 -4.13
CA GLY A 22 -5.36 12.82 -4.70
C GLY A 22 -5.59 13.38 -6.10
N TYR A 23 -6.33 12.67 -6.95
CA TYR A 23 -6.47 13.00 -8.37
C TYR A 23 -7.84 13.53 -8.75
N VAL A 24 -8.84 13.45 -7.87
CA VAL A 24 -10.19 14.00 -8.12
C VAL A 24 -10.54 15.07 -7.10
N SER A 25 -10.58 14.73 -5.81
CA SER A 25 -11.01 15.64 -4.75
C SER A 25 -10.13 16.88 -4.66
N ALA A 26 -8.80 16.71 -4.55
CA ALA A 26 -7.88 17.84 -4.44
C ALA A 26 -7.97 18.81 -5.64
N PRO A 27 -7.90 18.36 -6.91
CA PRO A 27 -8.10 19.25 -8.07
C PRO A 27 -9.45 19.97 -8.06
N VAL A 28 -10.53 19.28 -7.69
CA VAL A 28 -11.88 19.88 -7.60
C VAL A 28 -11.91 20.99 -6.55
N ILE A 29 -11.33 20.77 -5.36
CA ILE A 29 -11.28 21.79 -4.30
C ILE A 29 -10.56 23.05 -4.79
N PHE A 30 -9.38 22.92 -5.40
CA PHE A 30 -8.64 24.09 -5.91
C PHE A 30 -9.35 24.79 -7.08
N ARG A 31 -10.10 24.04 -7.89
CA ARG A 31 -10.92 24.62 -8.96
C ARG A 31 -12.13 25.38 -8.42
N MET A 32 -12.76 24.90 -7.35
CA MET A 32 -13.94 25.55 -6.75
C MET A 32 -13.59 26.79 -5.93
N LEU A 33 -12.33 26.94 -5.49
CA LEU A 33 -11.86 28.06 -4.67
C LEU A 33 -10.68 28.81 -5.32
N PRO A 34 -10.86 29.38 -6.53
CA PRO A 34 -9.76 29.98 -7.31
C PRO A 34 -9.09 31.17 -6.60
N ASP A 35 -9.87 31.98 -5.90
CA ASP A 35 -9.39 33.18 -5.20
C ASP A 35 -8.96 32.89 -3.75
N GLN A 36 -9.24 31.69 -3.23
CA GLN A 36 -9.01 31.30 -1.84
C GLN A 36 -8.05 30.10 -1.72
N ARG A 37 -6.94 30.14 -2.46
CA ARG A 37 -5.95 29.05 -2.52
C ARG A 37 -5.45 28.56 -1.17
N LYS A 38 -5.25 29.46 -0.19
CA LYS A 38 -4.84 29.07 1.17
C LYS A 38 -5.91 28.22 1.86
N PHE A 39 -7.18 28.65 1.80
CA PHE A 39 -8.29 27.91 2.39
C PHE A 39 -8.55 26.58 1.66
N ALA A 40 -8.44 26.56 0.33
CA ALA A 40 -8.45 25.34 -0.47
C ALA A 40 -7.36 24.34 -0.01
N GLY A 41 -6.15 24.85 0.25
CA GLY A 41 -5.04 24.07 0.79
C GLY A 41 -5.30 23.50 2.19
N THR A 42 -6.08 24.20 3.04
CA THR A 42 -6.53 23.67 4.34
C THR A 42 -7.48 22.51 4.17
N ILE A 43 -8.54 22.67 3.37
CA ILE A 43 -9.53 21.61 3.10
C ILE A 43 -8.86 20.38 2.46
N ALA A 44 -7.96 20.59 1.50
CA ALA A 44 -7.20 19.52 0.89
C ALA A 44 -6.34 18.80 1.94
N GLY A 45 -5.62 19.55 2.79
CA GLY A 45 -4.81 19.00 3.88
C GLY A 45 -5.62 18.12 4.83
N ASP A 46 -6.81 18.58 5.25
CA ASP A 46 -7.69 17.81 6.14
C ASP A 46 -8.20 16.53 5.46
N THR A 47 -8.52 16.61 4.17
CA THR A 47 -8.96 15.45 3.38
C THR A 47 -7.84 14.41 3.25
N PHE A 48 -6.59 14.84 3.03
CA PHE A 48 -5.43 13.95 3.02
C PHE A 48 -5.14 13.35 4.41
N ALA A 49 -5.28 14.13 5.48
CA ALA A 49 -5.07 13.64 6.84
C ALA A 49 -6.07 12.51 7.19
N ILE A 50 -7.37 12.71 6.89
CA ILE A 50 -8.38 11.66 7.05
C ILE A 50 -8.02 10.43 6.22
N THR A 51 -7.60 10.64 4.97
CA THR A 51 -7.19 9.56 4.06
C THR A 51 -5.98 8.79 4.59
N ALA A 52 -5.02 9.46 5.24
CA ALA A 52 -3.88 8.81 5.86
C ALA A 52 -4.31 7.91 7.03
N TYR A 53 -5.24 8.35 7.89
CA TYR A 53 -5.77 7.49 8.95
C TYR A 53 -6.55 6.29 8.43
N ILE A 54 -7.34 6.47 7.36
CA ILE A 54 -7.99 5.35 6.65
C ILE A 54 -6.95 4.37 6.12
N SER A 55 -5.86 4.89 5.55
CA SER A 55 -4.74 4.10 5.01
C SER A 55 -4.05 3.28 6.10
N LEU A 56 -3.79 3.87 7.27
CA LEU A 56 -3.23 3.17 8.42
C LEU A 56 -4.18 2.07 8.93
N ALA A 57 -5.48 2.35 9.02
CA ALA A 57 -6.47 1.38 9.47
C ALA A 57 -6.59 0.19 8.50
N LEU A 58 -6.74 0.45 7.20
CA LEU A 58 -6.82 -0.58 6.17
C LEU A 58 -5.51 -1.37 6.05
N GLY A 59 -4.38 -0.68 6.05
CA GLY A 59 -3.05 -1.31 6.00
C GLY A 59 -2.81 -2.22 7.20
N ALA A 60 -3.17 -1.81 8.41
CA ALA A 60 -3.06 -2.65 9.60
C ALA A 60 -3.95 -3.91 9.52
N ILE A 61 -5.19 -3.77 9.06
CA ILE A 61 -6.11 -4.90 8.86
C ILE A 61 -5.53 -5.87 7.82
N ILE A 62 -5.08 -5.36 6.67
CA ILE A 62 -4.51 -6.19 5.60
C ILE A 62 -3.23 -6.87 6.06
N LEU A 63 -2.35 -6.18 6.79
CA LEU A 63 -1.13 -6.76 7.37
C LEU A 63 -1.45 -7.98 8.25
N LEU A 64 -2.47 -7.89 9.10
CA LEU A 64 -2.92 -9.01 9.94
C LEU A 64 -3.48 -10.17 9.10
N LEU A 65 -4.24 -9.87 8.05
CA LEU A 65 -4.77 -10.88 7.13
C LEU A 65 -3.64 -11.59 6.39
N VAL A 66 -2.69 -10.86 5.82
CA VAL A 66 -1.52 -11.40 5.12
C VAL A 66 -0.68 -12.26 6.06
N ARG A 67 -0.41 -11.79 7.28
CA ARG A 67 0.33 -12.56 8.30
C ARG A 67 -0.38 -13.88 8.63
N ARG A 68 -1.71 -13.90 8.77
CA ARG A 68 -2.49 -15.12 9.01
C ARG A 68 -2.45 -16.08 7.82
N VAL A 69 -2.55 -15.56 6.60
CA VAL A 69 -2.44 -16.36 5.37
C VAL A 69 -1.06 -17.00 5.28
N ASN A 70 0.01 -16.23 5.49
CA ASN A 70 1.39 -16.72 5.43
C ASN A 70 1.67 -17.83 6.46
N LYS A 71 1.20 -17.65 7.70
CA LYS A 71 1.31 -18.67 8.75
C LYS A 71 0.61 -19.98 8.35
N ARG A 72 -0.58 -19.91 7.76
CA ARG A 72 -1.33 -21.11 7.32
C ARG A 72 -0.67 -21.81 6.12
N ALA A 73 0.08 -21.07 5.30
CA ALA A 73 0.79 -21.59 4.15
C ALA A 73 2.22 -22.07 4.47
N GLY A 74 2.68 -21.93 5.73
CA GLY A 74 4.02 -22.36 6.14
C GLY A 74 5.15 -21.42 5.72
N PHE A 75 4.86 -20.16 5.34
CA PHE A 75 5.92 -19.19 5.03
C PHE A 75 6.57 -18.68 6.31
N ASN A 76 7.89 -18.88 6.43
CA ASN A 76 8.71 -18.38 7.54
C ASN A 76 9.42 -17.05 7.23
N THR A 77 9.42 -16.60 5.97
CA THR A 77 10.04 -15.33 5.54
C THR A 77 8.99 -14.38 4.95
N PRO A 78 9.24 -13.05 4.94
CA PRO A 78 8.35 -12.08 4.32
C PRO A 78 8.25 -12.32 2.82
N ASN A 79 7.04 -12.61 2.34
CA ASN A 79 6.75 -12.69 0.90
C ASN A 79 6.33 -11.31 0.35
N ALA A 80 6.17 -11.22 -0.98
CA ALA A 80 5.88 -9.95 -1.65
C ALA A 80 4.66 -9.19 -1.07
N PRO A 81 3.48 -9.79 -0.82
CA PRO A 81 2.37 -9.08 -0.19
C PRO A 81 2.72 -8.48 1.18
N MET A 82 3.52 -9.19 1.98
CA MET A 82 3.97 -8.71 3.29
C MET A 82 4.88 -7.49 3.15
N LEU A 83 5.80 -7.49 2.18
CA LEU A 83 6.70 -6.37 1.93
C LEU A 83 5.94 -5.14 1.41
N TRP A 84 5.00 -5.33 0.49
CA TRP A 84 4.23 -4.21 -0.07
C TRP A 84 3.34 -3.52 0.96
N VAL A 85 2.64 -4.28 1.82
CA VAL A 85 1.80 -3.66 2.87
C VAL A 85 2.65 -2.92 3.91
N LEU A 86 3.84 -3.45 4.25
CA LEU A 86 4.76 -2.78 5.18
C LEU A 86 5.33 -1.50 4.57
N ALA A 87 5.71 -1.53 3.28
CA ALA A 87 6.20 -0.35 2.57
C ALA A 87 5.12 0.74 2.49
N ALA A 88 3.88 0.37 2.14
CA ALA A 88 2.75 1.30 2.10
C ALA A 88 2.48 1.93 3.48
N LEU A 89 2.46 1.12 4.55
CA LEU A 89 2.29 1.63 5.92
C LEU A 89 3.43 2.57 6.35
N ALA A 90 4.68 2.23 6.00
CA ALA A 90 5.82 3.09 6.31
C ALA A 90 5.70 4.45 5.58
N LEU A 91 5.30 4.44 4.32
CA LEU A 91 5.05 5.67 3.54
C LEU A 91 3.90 6.49 4.14
N ALA A 92 2.81 5.85 4.54
CA ALA A 92 1.67 6.52 5.20
C ALA A 92 2.10 7.21 6.51
N ILE A 93 2.90 6.51 7.33
CA ILE A 93 3.42 7.04 8.60
C ILE A 93 4.36 8.23 8.35
N VAL A 94 5.34 8.07 7.45
CA VAL A 94 6.28 9.15 7.12
C VAL A 94 5.55 10.35 6.51
N GLY A 95 4.61 10.11 5.59
CA GLY A 95 3.79 11.13 4.98
C GLY A 95 3.00 11.93 6.01
N GLN A 96 2.28 11.25 6.89
CA GLN A 96 1.36 11.90 7.84
C GLN A 96 2.05 12.52 9.05
N PHE A 97 3.08 11.88 9.60
CA PHE A 97 3.67 12.32 10.87
C PHE A 97 4.97 13.09 10.70
N VAL A 98 5.60 13.06 9.52
CA VAL A 98 6.83 13.81 9.24
C VAL A 98 6.58 14.88 8.19
N VAL A 99 6.08 14.52 7.01
CA VAL A 99 6.01 15.46 5.89
C VAL A 99 4.82 16.41 6.00
N PHE A 100 3.65 15.91 6.36
CA PHE A 100 2.45 16.73 6.56
C PHE A 100 2.65 17.92 7.53
N PRO A 101 3.21 17.75 8.74
CA PRO A 101 3.43 18.89 9.64
C PRO A 101 4.44 19.90 9.07
N MET A 102 5.44 19.46 8.30
CA MET A 102 6.38 20.37 7.62
C MET A 102 5.67 21.20 6.54
N VAL A 103 4.79 20.58 5.74
CA VAL A 103 3.99 21.27 4.72
C VAL A 103 3.03 22.28 5.36
N ALA A 104 2.34 21.88 6.44
CA ALA A 104 1.44 22.76 7.17
C ALA A 104 2.16 23.99 7.73
N HIS A 105 3.32 23.77 8.36
CA HIS A 105 4.17 24.86 8.84
C HIS A 105 4.59 25.82 7.71
N ALA A 106 5.07 25.25 6.59
CA ALA A 106 5.50 26.03 5.43
C ALA A 106 4.38 26.86 4.79
N ARG A 107 3.13 26.37 4.87
CA ARG A 107 1.93 27.06 4.37
C ARG A 107 1.47 28.21 5.28
N ASP A 108 1.46 27.96 6.60
CA ASP A 108 0.78 28.83 7.57
C ASP A 108 1.71 29.85 8.22
N VAL A 109 2.97 29.46 8.49
CA VAL A 109 3.95 30.29 9.20
C VAL A 109 5.00 30.87 8.25
N GLY A 110 5.43 30.08 7.27
CA GLY A 110 6.48 30.45 6.31
C GLY A 110 7.53 29.35 6.15
N PRO A 111 8.48 29.50 5.21
CA PRO A 111 9.46 28.46 4.91
C PRO A 111 10.36 28.16 6.12
N GLY A 112 10.44 26.87 6.48
CA GLY A 112 11.45 26.36 7.42
C GLY A 112 12.75 26.01 6.69
N ALA A 113 13.29 24.81 6.94
CA ALA A 113 14.48 24.32 6.23
C ALA A 113 14.26 24.10 4.72
N LEU A 114 13.03 23.83 4.28
CA LEU A 114 12.65 23.67 2.89
C LEU A 114 11.46 24.58 2.55
N PRO A 115 11.41 25.14 1.32
CA PRO A 115 10.27 25.94 0.88
C PRO A 115 9.03 25.06 0.64
N PHE A 116 7.84 25.67 0.74
CA PHE A 116 6.56 24.98 0.55
C PHE A 116 6.50 24.16 -0.74
N GLY A 117 6.97 24.71 -1.87
CA GLY A 117 6.94 24.00 -3.17
C GLY A 117 7.76 22.70 -3.17
N ALA A 118 8.91 22.69 -2.49
CA ALA A 118 9.74 21.48 -2.37
C ALA A 118 9.07 20.44 -1.47
N LEU A 119 8.54 20.86 -0.32
CA LEU A 119 7.81 19.97 0.60
C LEU A 119 6.53 19.41 -0.04
N HIS A 120 5.82 20.21 -0.83
CA HIS A 120 4.66 19.77 -1.58
C HIS A 120 5.04 18.71 -2.62
N GLY A 121 6.14 18.92 -3.35
CA GLY A 121 6.71 17.92 -4.28
C GLY A 121 7.04 16.60 -3.58
N ILE A 122 7.75 16.67 -2.44
CA ILE A 122 8.10 15.49 -1.63
C ILE A 122 6.85 14.75 -1.17
N SER A 123 5.85 15.47 -0.64
CA SER A 123 4.59 14.84 -0.21
C SER A 123 3.86 14.15 -1.36
N THR A 124 3.88 14.75 -2.55
CA THR A 124 3.26 14.18 -3.76
C THR A 124 3.97 12.89 -4.16
N THR A 125 5.30 12.88 -4.16
CA THR A 125 6.08 11.68 -4.47
C THR A 125 5.82 10.55 -3.47
N ILE A 126 5.82 10.84 -2.16
CA ILE A 126 5.53 9.84 -1.12
C ILE A 126 4.13 9.26 -1.31
N TYR A 127 3.13 10.11 -1.54
CA TYR A 127 1.75 9.69 -1.76
C TYR A 127 1.59 8.80 -3.01
N MET A 128 2.27 9.14 -4.11
CA MET A 128 2.28 8.31 -5.33
C MET A 128 2.96 6.96 -5.12
N LEU A 129 4.08 6.93 -4.38
CA LEU A 129 4.76 5.69 -4.03
C LEU A 129 3.89 4.81 -3.12
N GLU A 130 3.13 5.41 -2.20
CA GLU A 130 2.19 4.70 -1.35
C GLU A 130 1.10 4.05 -2.20
N ILE A 131 0.46 4.80 -3.11
CA ILE A 131 -0.51 4.25 -4.08
C ILE A 131 0.10 3.10 -4.87
N ALA A 132 1.32 3.26 -5.39
CA ALA A 132 1.99 2.22 -6.16
C ALA A 132 2.23 0.95 -5.32
N CYS A 133 2.62 1.09 -4.05
CA CYS A 133 2.75 -0.04 -3.14
C CYS A 133 1.41 -0.74 -2.88
N VAL A 134 0.32 0.00 -2.69
CA VAL A 134 -1.02 -0.57 -2.48
C VAL A 134 -1.53 -1.29 -3.73
N LEU A 135 -1.28 -0.75 -4.92
CA LEU A 135 -1.61 -1.42 -6.19
C LEU A 135 -0.77 -2.68 -6.40
N ALA A 136 0.53 -2.64 -6.10
CA ALA A 136 1.41 -3.80 -6.17
C ALA A 136 1.02 -4.88 -5.14
N LEU A 137 0.63 -4.47 -3.93
CA LEU A 137 0.03 -5.34 -2.92
C LEU A 137 -1.22 -6.01 -3.47
N ASN A 138 -2.16 -5.24 -4.01
CA ASN A 138 -3.41 -5.75 -4.56
C ASN A 138 -3.14 -6.77 -5.67
N TRP A 139 -2.27 -6.44 -6.62
CA TRP A 139 -1.84 -7.34 -7.70
C TRP A 139 -1.21 -8.63 -7.16
N SER A 140 -0.36 -8.53 -6.14
CA SER A 140 0.30 -9.69 -5.53
C SER A 140 -0.66 -10.61 -4.78
N LEU A 141 -1.79 -10.10 -4.28
CA LEU A 141 -2.82 -10.88 -3.59
C LEU A 141 -3.72 -11.67 -4.56
N TYR A 142 -3.80 -11.27 -5.82
CA TYR A 142 -4.52 -12.02 -6.87
C TYR A 142 -3.72 -13.16 -7.50
N LYS A 143 -2.38 -13.16 -7.37
CA LYS A 143 -1.57 -14.29 -7.83
C LYS A 143 -1.79 -15.50 -6.92
N PRO A 144 -2.12 -16.70 -7.44
CA PRO A 144 -2.26 -17.89 -6.62
C PRO A 144 -0.92 -18.17 -5.91
N VAL A 145 -0.99 -18.44 -4.61
CA VAL A 145 0.18 -18.85 -3.82
C VAL A 145 0.65 -20.19 -4.36
N GLN A 146 1.75 -20.21 -5.09
CA GLN A 146 2.45 -21.44 -5.42
C GLN A 146 3.00 -22.02 -4.12
N LYS A 147 2.52 -23.22 -3.77
CA LYS A 147 3.10 -24.00 -2.69
C LYS A 147 4.57 -24.25 -3.06
N PRO A 148 5.53 -24.06 -2.14
CA PRO A 148 6.90 -24.49 -2.42
C PRO A 148 6.83 -25.97 -2.80
N GLN A 149 7.22 -26.31 -4.03
CA GLN A 149 7.37 -27.71 -4.42
C GLN A 149 8.51 -28.24 -3.57
N GLY A 150 8.15 -28.94 -2.49
CA GLY A 150 9.09 -29.80 -1.80
C GLY A 150 9.67 -30.77 -2.82
N ILE A 151 10.91 -31.19 -2.61
CA ILE A 151 11.73 -32.11 -3.40
C ILE A 151 11.04 -33.50 -3.62
N GLU A 152 9.77 -33.64 -3.26
CA GLU A 152 8.94 -34.83 -3.37
C GLU A 152 8.68 -35.27 -4.83
N SER A 153 8.77 -34.36 -5.82
CA SER A 153 8.72 -34.76 -7.23
C SER A 153 10.03 -35.36 -7.77
N ALA A 154 11.15 -35.19 -7.04
CA ALA A 154 12.46 -35.74 -7.42
C ALA A 154 12.70 -37.13 -6.79
N ILE A 155 11.82 -37.57 -5.88
CA ILE A 155 11.88 -38.87 -5.21
C ILE A 155 10.61 -39.66 -5.56
N LYS A 156 10.31 -39.78 -6.86
CA LYS A 156 9.44 -40.85 -7.33
C LYS A 156 10.38 -41.87 -7.97
N PRO A 157 10.65 -43.02 -7.34
CA PRO A 157 11.46 -44.05 -7.99
C PRO A 157 10.77 -44.42 -9.31
N GLU A 158 11.58 -44.46 -10.37
CA GLU A 158 11.18 -45.01 -11.66
C GLU A 158 10.69 -46.45 -11.42
N PRO A 159 9.57 -46.89 -12.02
CA PRO A 159 9.14 -48.28 -11.85
C PRO A 159 10.26 -49.20 -12.34
N GLU A 160 10.73 -50.09 -11.46
CA GLU A 160 11.61 -51.22 -11.81
C GLU A 160 10.87 -52.08 -12.84
N GLU A 161 11.13 -51.85 -14.12
CA GLU A 161 10.85 -52.78 -15.21
C GLU A 161 11.98 -53.82 -15.25
N ASP A 162 12.06 -54.69 -14.25
CA ASP A 162 12.91 -55.88 -14.32
C ASP A 162 12.26 -57.06 -13.60
N GLU A 163 11.26 -57.65 -14.24
CA GLU A 163 10.87 -59.06 -14.02
C GLU A 163 9.98 -59.51 -15.19
N ALA A 164 10.59 -59.58 -16.38
CA ALA A 164 10.04 -60.26 -17.53
C ALA A 164 11.14 -61.04 -18.23
N GLN A 165 11.70 -62.02 -17.53
CA GLN A 165 12.49 -63.13 -18.08
C GLN A 165 12.69 -64.21 -17.01
N ASP A 166 11.74 -65.14 -16.91
CA ASP A 166 11.93 -66.60 -17.01
C ASP A 166 10.67 -67.39 -16.62
#